data_AF-A0A8C4L9Q2-F1
#
_entry.id   AF-A0A8C4L9Q2-F1
#
_cell.length_a   1.000
_cell.length_b   1.000
_cell.length_c   1.000
_cell.angle_alpha   90.00
_cell.angle_beta   90.00
_cell.angle_gamma   90.00
#
_symmetry.space_group_name_H-M   'P 1'
#
loop_
_entity.id
_entity.type
_entity.pdbx_description
1 polymer ?
#
loop_
_entity_poly.entity_id
_entity_poly.type
_entity_poly.pdbx_seq_one_letter_code
_entity_poly.pdbx_strand_id
1 'polypeptide(L)' 'HTDRWNRIENGYMWFEGVPFPTAGFTPEVLREARESFAFKDEDVLLLTYPKSGKEAGHYWGLEKSLHGGPS' A
#
# COMPACT_ATOMS: atom_id res chain seq x y z
N HIS A 1 9.92 -25.37 11.86
CA HIS A 1 10.86 -24.88 10.84
C HIS A 1 10.51 -23.42 10.61
N THR A 2 11.16 -22.49 11.30
CA THR A 2 10.85 -21.05 11.22
C THR A 2 11.59 -20.48 10.02
N ASP A 3 10.86 -19.84 9.11
CA ASP A 3 11.40 -19.34 7.84
C ASP A 3 12.55 -18.35 8.06
N ARG A 4 13.72 -18.70 7.51
CA ARG A 4 14.99 -17.96 7.57
C ARG A 4 14.93 -16.57 6.90
N TRP A 5 13.76 -16.18 6.39
CA TRP A 5 13.54 -14.98 5.59
C TRP A 5 12.83 -13.85 6.35
N ASN A 6 12.20 -14.13 7.49
CA ASN A 6 11.58 -13.11 8.33
C ASN A 6 12.61 -12.47 9.28
N ARG A 7 13.55 -11.70 8.72
CA ARG A 7 14.43 -10.86 9.53
C ARG A 7 13.69 -9.59 9.91
N ILE A 8 13.57 -9.36 11.22
CA ILE A 8 13.08 -8.09 11.77
C ILE A 8 14.32 -7.26 12.11
N GLU A 9 14.61 -6.23 11.33
CA GLU A 9 15.76 -5.35 11.52
C GLU A 9 15.28 -3.89 11.43
N ASN A 10 15.64 -3.06 12.42
CA ASN A 10 15.34 -1.62 12.45
C ASN A 10 13.86 -1.25 12.20
N GLY A 11 12.90 -2.08 12.64
CA GLY A 11 11.47 -1.82 12.41
C GLY A 11 11.00 -2.14 10.99
N TYR A 12 11.79 -2.89 10.23
CA TYR A 12 11.43 -3.44 8.93
C TYR A 12 11.44 -4.96 8.96
N MET A 13 10.49 -5.55 8.26
CA MET A 13 10.39 -6.98 8.00
C MET A 13 10.59 -7.21 6.50
N TRP A 14 11.40 -8.20 6.16
CA TRP A 14 11.67 -8.56 4.77
C TRP A 14 10.69 -9.64 4.31
N PHE A 15 9.95 -9.33 3.24
CA PHE A 15 9.06 -10.27 2.58
C PHE A 15 9.52 -10.43 1.13
N GLU A 16 9.96 -11.64 0.77
CA GLU A 16 10.49 -11.97 -0.57
C GLU A 16 11.57 -11.01 -1.11
N GLY A 17 12.40 -10.48 -0.21
CA GLY A 17 13.46 -9.53 -0.57
C GLY A 17 13.01 -8.07 -0.66
N VAL A 18 11.77 -7.75 -0.31
CA VAL A 18 11.25 -6.38 -0.22
C VAL A 18 11.08 -5.97 1.25
N PRO A 19 11.61 -4.81 1.69
CA PRO A 19 11.46 -4.36 3.07
C PRO A 19 10.09 -3.68 3.28
N PHE A 20 9.33 -4.16 4.26
CA PHE A 20 8.06 -3.59 4.70
C PHE A 20 8.17 -3.06 6.13
N PRO A 21 7.49 -1.95 6.49
CA PRO A 21 7.43 -1.49 7.88
C PRO A 21 6.78 -2.56 8.78
N THR A 22 7.35 -2.84 9.95
CA THR A 22 6.75 -3.78 10.92
C THR A 22 5.48 -3.21 11.55
N ALA A 23 5.32 -1.88 11.53
CA ALA A 23 4.11 -1.21 11.97
C ALA A 23 3.01 -1.35 10.91
N GLY A 24 2.06 -2.26 11.14
CA GLY A 24 0.87 -2.43 10.32
C GLY A 24 0.98 -3.48 9.21
N PHE A 25 2.14 -4.09 8.99
CA PHE A 25 2.32 -5.20 8.05
C PHE A 25 2.92 -6.42 8.74
N THR A 26 2.27 -7.57 8.61
CA THR A 26 2.80 -8.87 9.04
C THR A 26 2.99 -9.78 7.82
N PRO A 27 3.89 -10.78 7.90
CA PRO A 27 4.10 -11.72 6.80
C PRO A 27 2.82 -12.44 6.38
N GLU A 28 1.94 -12.76 7.33
CA GLU A 28 0.67 -13.45 7.10
C GLU A 28 -0.28 -12.61 6.25
N VAL A 29 -0.40 -11.32 6.57
CA VAL A 29 -1.23 -10.36 5.82
C VAL A 29 -0.67 -10.16 4.40
N LEU A 30 0.65 -10.07 4.24
CA LEU A 30 1.27 -9.95 2.92
C LEU A 30 1.09 -11.22 2.08
N ARG A 31 1.20 -12.39 2.71
CA ARG A 31 0.96 -13.68 2.06
C ARG A 31 -0.50 -13.82 1.62
N GLU A 32 -1.44 -13.48 2.49
CA GLU A 32 -2.87 -13.47 2.18
C GLU A 32 -3.19 -12.47 1.06
N ALA A 33 -2.64 -11.25 1.11
CA ALA A 33 -2.83 -10.27 0.04
C ALA A 33 -2.23 -10.74 -1.29
N ARG A 34 -1.18 -11.56 -1.30
CA ARG A 34 -0.66 -12.14 -2.55
C ARG A 34 -1.52 -13.28 -3.08
N GLU A 35 -1.96 -14.17 -2.19
CA GLU A 35 -2.68 -15.40 -2.57
C GLU A 35 -4.17 -15.17 -2.84
N SER A 36 -4.79 -14.27 -2.07
CA SER A 36 -6.25 -14.06 -2.04
C SER A 36 -6.70 -12.83 -2.83
N PHE A 37 -5.78 -12.02 -3.33
CA PHE A 37 -6.14 -10.82 -4.08
C PHE A 37 -6.72 -11.19 -5.44
N ALA A 38 -8.05 -11.22 -5.50
CA ALA A 38 -8.82 -11.42 -6.71
C ALA A 38 -9.04 -10.07 -7.40
N PHE A 39 -8.38 -9.89 -8.54
CA PHE A 39 -8.59 -8.75 -9.43
C PHE A 39 -9.87 -8.97 -10.25
N LYS A 40 -10.74 -7.97 -10.32
CA LYS A 40 -11.86 -7.94 -11.26
C LYS A 40 -11.51 -7.05 -12.45
N ASP A 41 -12.15 -7.29 -13.58
CA ASP A 41 -11.88 -6.54 -14.82
C ASP A 41 -12.20 -5.04 -14.67
N GLU A 42 -13.09 -4.67 -13.75
CA GLU A 42 -13.46 -3.28 -13.46
C GLU A 42 -12.56 -2.59 -12.42
N ASP A 43 -11.65 -3.32 -11.78
CA ASP A 43 -10.78 -2.75 -10.75
C ASP A 43 -9.68 -1.89 -11.41
N VAL A 44 -9.37 -0.75 -10.79
CA VAL A 44 -8.29 0.14 -11.24
C VAL A 44 -7.26 0.27 -10.13
N LEU A 45 -6.01 -0.15 -10.41
CA LEU A 45 -4.91 -0.11 -9.46
C LEU A 45 -4.05 1.15 -9.64
N LEU A 46 -3.74 1.80 -8.53
CA LEU A 46 -2.74 2.84 -8.47
C LEU A 46 -1.41 2.25 -7.98
N LEU A 47 -0.50 1.97 -8.92
CA LEU A 47 0.87 1.55 -8.61
C LEU A 47 1.76 2.79 -8.42
N THR A 48 2.24 3.02 -7.20
CA THR A 48 3.13 4.15 -6.89
C THR A 48 4.33 3.70 -6.07
N TYR A 49 5.47 4.32 -6.33
CA TYR A 49 6.61 4.22 -5.43
C TYR A 49 6.38 5.17 -4.23
N PRO A 50 6.66 4.76 -2.99
CA PRO A 50 6.52 5.64 -1.85
C PRO A 50 7.25 6.98 -2.08
N LYS A 51 6.53 8.09 -1.87
CA LYS A 51 6.95 9.49 -2.17
C LYS A 51 6.91 9.95 -3.64
N SER A 52 6.45 9.13 -4.59
CA SER A 52 6.34 9.54 -6.01
C SER A 52 4.96 10.10 -6.42
N GLY A 53 4.02 10.32 -5.49
CA GLY A 53 2.68 10.81 -5.87
C GLY A 53 1.58 10.87 -4.80
N LYS A 54 1.88 10.76 -3.49
CA LYS A 54 0.84 10.82 -2.45
C LYS A 54 0.25 12.23 -2.24
N GLU A 55 0.96 13.29 -2.63
CA GLU A 55 0.45 14.66 -2.43
C GLU A 55 -0.59 15.07 -3.49
N ALA A 56 -0.56 14.52 -4.71
CA ALA A 56 -1.47 14.94 -5.79
C ALA A 56 -2.96 14.63 -5.52
N GLY A 57 -3.27 13.58 -4.75
CA GLY A 57 -4.65 13.23 -4.38
C GLY A 57 -5.26 14.18 -3.34
N HIS A 58 -4.44 14.80 -2.48
CA HIS A 58 -4.91 15.73 -1.45
C HIS A 58 -5.30 17.10 -2.03
N TYR A 59 -4.60 17.54 -3.10
CA TYR A 59 -4.92 18.80 -3.79
C TYR A 59 -6.20 18.72 -4.62
N TRP A 60 -6.44 17.59 -5.32
CA TRP A 60 -7.67 17.37 -6.10
C TRP A 60 -8.95 17.29 -5.25
N GLY A 61 -8.84 16.83 -4.00
CA GLY A 61 -9.95 16.82 -3.05
C GLY A 61 -10.29 18.22 -2.52
N LEU A 62 -9.29 19.08 -2.30
CA LEU A 62 -9.48 20.44 -1.82
C LEU A 62 -10.09 21.36 -2.89
N GLU A 63 -9.64 21.23 -4.15
CA GLU A 63 -10.11 22.06 -5.26
C GLU A 63 -11.62 21.88 -5.54
N LYS A 64 -12.12 20.65 -5.42
CA LYS A 64 -13.56 20.33 -5.54
C LYS A 64 -14.39 20.86 -4.37
N SER A 65 -13.81 20.95 -3.17
CA SER A 65 -14.52 21.46 -2.00
C SER A 65 -14.51 22.99 -1.92
N LEU A 66 -13.57 23.67 -2.59
CA LEU A 66 -13.50 25.13 -2.66
C LEU A 66 -14.38 25.72 -3.78
N HIS A 67 -14.60 24.99 -4.88
CA HIS A 67 -15.43 25.45 -6.00
C HIS A 67 -16.85 24.93 -5.93
N GLY A 68 -17.49 25.04 -4.76
CA GLY A 68 -18.94 24.86 -4.64
C GLY A 68 -19.67 25.58 -5.79
N GLY A 69 -20.30 24.79 -6.66
CA GLY A 69 -21.04 25.22 -7.83
C GLY A 69 -21.98 24.09 -8.29
N PRO A 70 -23.10 24.41 -8.95
CA PRO A 70 -24.38 24.50 -8.25
C PRO A 70 -25.39 23.41 -8.64
N SER A 71 -26.23 23.05 -7.66
CA SER A 71 -27.70 23.00 -7.74
C SER A 71 -28.26 22.76 -6.34
#